data_AF-A0A376UEY9-F1
#
_entry.id   AF-A0A376UEY9-F1
#
_cell.length_a   1.000
_cell.length_b   1.000
_cell.length_c   1.000
_cell.angle_alpha   90.00
_cell.angle_beta   90.00
_cell.angle_gamma   90.00
#
_symmetry.space_group_name_H-M   'P 1'
#
loop_
_entity.id
_entity.type
_entity.pdbx_description
1 polymer ?
#
loop_
_entity_poly.entity_id
_entity_poly.type
_entity_poly.pdbx_seq_one_letter_code
_entity_poly.pdbx_strand_id
1 'polypeptide(L)'
;MQWKLGELFLVYQPIVDINTRTILGAEALCRWVSAERGIISPLKFITIAEDIGFINELGYQIIKTAMGEFRHFSQRASLKDDFLLHINVSPWQLNEPHFHERFTTIMKENGLKANSLCVEITETVIERINEHFYLNIEQLRKQGVRISIDDFGTGLSNLKRFYEINPDSIKVDSQFTGDIFGTAGKMCALFSIWRAITGSR
;
A
#
# COMPACT_ATOMS: atom_id res chain seq x y z
N MET A 1 22.07 -8.16 3.97
CA MET A 1 21.13 -9.22 4.40
C MET A 1 20.84 -10.08 3.18
N GLN A 2 21.25 -11.35 3.15
CA GLN A 2 20.93 -12.25 2.03
C GLN A 2 19.75 -13.13 2.44
N TRP A 3 18.60 -12.94 1.81
CA TRP A 3 17.41 -13.75 2.04
C TRP A 3 17.61 -15.13 1.43
N LYS A 4 17.31 -16.20 2.16
CA LYS A 4 17.21 -17.52 1.54
C LYS A 4 15.90 -17.59 0.75
N LEU A 5 15.93 -18.32 -0.37
CA LEU A 5 14.77 -18.53 -1.23
C LEU A 5 13.60 -19.08 -0.40
N GLY A 6 12.47 -18.38 -0.38
CA GLY A 6 11.24 -18.79 0.31
C GLY A 6 11.04 -18.26 1.74
N GLU A 7 11.97 -17.48 2.30
CA GLU A 7 11.78 -16.89 3.64
C GLU A 7 10.83 -15.69 3.63
N LEU A 8 10.78 -14.95 2.53
CA LEU A 8 9.93 -13.77 2.34
C LEU A 8 8.82 -14.07 1.34
N PHE A 9 7.58 -13.84 1.75
CA PHE A 9 6.39 -14.11 0.94
C PHE A 9 5.29 -13.10 1.21
N LEU A 10 4.29 -13.06 0.33
CA LEU A 10 3.14 -12.19 0.47
C LEU A 10 1.92 -12.98 0.96
N VAL A 11 1.14 -12.33 1.82
CA VAL A 11 -0.24 -12.74 2.11
C VAL A 11 -1.16 -11.62 1.66
N TYR A 12 -2.41 -11.96 1.33
CA TYR A 12 -3.37 -11.02 0.77
C TYR A 12 -4.56 -10.86 1.72
N GLN A 13 -4.71 -9.67 2.28
CA GLN A 13 -5.84 -9.34 3.13
C GLN A 13 -6.98 -8.76 2.29
N PRO A 14 -8.18 -9.38 2.28
CA PRO A 14 -9.30 -8.87 1.52
C PRO A 14 -9.77 -7.50 2.03
N ILE A 15 -10.06 -6.62 1.09
CA ILE A 15 -10.76 -5.36 1.31
C ILE A 15 -12.20 -5.56 0.90
N VAL A 16 -13.15 -5.26 1.78
CA VAL A 16 -14.57 -5.53 1.57
C VAL A 16 -15.44 -4.29 1.69
N ASP A 17 -16.49 -4.22 0.89
CA ASP A 17 -17.57 -3.26 1.08
C ASP A 17 -18.38 -3.66 2.32
N ILE A 18 -18.57 -2.74 3.26
CA ILE A 18 -19.20 -3.06 4.55
C ILE A 18 -20.69 -3.44 4.43
N ASN A 19 -21.39 -2.88 3.44
CA ASN A 19 -22.83 -3.06 3.28
C ASN A 19 -23.13 -4.35 2.53
N THR A 20 -22.42 -4.58 1.44
CA THR A 20 -22.66 -5.68 0.50
C THR A 20 -21.79 -6.89 0.78
N ARG A 21 -20.75 -6.75 1.62
CA ARG A 21 -19.71 -7.76 1.88
C ARG A 21 -18.94 -8.21 0.65
N THR A 22 -19.08 -7.50 -0.48
CA THR A 22 -18.33 -7.83 -1.69
C THR A 22 -16.86 -7.48 -1.50
N ILE A 23 -15.97 -8.34 -1.98
CA ILE A 23 -14.54 -8.06 -2.01
C ILE A 23 -14.27 -7.03 -3.11
N LEU A 24 -13.71 -5.90 -2.73
CA LEU A 24 -13.33 -4.79 -3.61
C LEU A 24 -11.86 -4.85 -4.02
N GLY A 25 -11.04 -5.57 -3.27
CA GLY A 25 -9.60 -5.61 -3.50
C GLY A 25 -8.89 -6.49 -2.49
N ALA A 26 -7.58 -6.44 -2.52
CA ALA A 26 -6.74 -7.03 -1.50
C ALA A 26 -5.47 -6.23 -1.28
N GLU A 27 -5.02 -6.20 -0.03
CA GLU A 27 -3.73 -5.64 0.36
C GLU A 27 -2.65 -6.73 0.40
N ALA A 28 -1.56 -6.49 -0.33
CA ALA A 28 -0.38 -7.33 -0.31
C ALA A 28 0.48 -7.00 0.92
N LEU A 29 0.57 -7.97 1.82
CA LEU A 29 1.26 -7.85 3.10
C LEU A 29 2.47 -8.77 3.14
N CYS A 30 3.66 -8.17 3.27
CA CYS A 30 4.90 -8.90 3.35
C CYS A 30 5.02 -9.67 4.68
N ARG A 31 5.50 -10.92 4.60
CA ARG A 31 5.76 -11.80 5.74
C ARG A 31 7.17 -12.36 5.62
N TRP A 32 7.85 -12.45 6.76
CA TRP A 32 9.16 -13.08 6.85
C TRP A 32 9.12 -14.20 7.87
N VAL A 33 9.51 -15.39 7.42
CA VAL A 33 9.78 -16.55 8.27
C VAL A 33 11.27 -16.89 8.14
N SER A 34 12.01 -16.69 9.22
CA SER A 34 13.41 -17.08 9.32
C SER A 34 13.51 -18.52 9.85
N ALA A 35 14.37 -19.33 9.25
CA ALA A 35 14.64 -20.68 9.73
C ALA A 35 15.14 -20.72 11.18
N GLU A 36 15.87 -19.68 11.61
CA GLU A 36 16.48 -19.59 12.95
C GLU A 36 15.58 -18.86 13.96
N ARG A 37 14.82 -17.86 13.51
CA ARG A 37 14.08 -16.93 14.40
C ARG A 37 12.56 -17.09 14.33
N GLY A 38 12.05 -17.96 13.46
CA GLY A 38 10.62 -18.12 13.23
C GLY A 38 10.01 -16.90 12.53
N ILE A 39 8.75 -16.59 12.83
CA ILE A 39 8.03 -15.46 12.26
C ILE A 39 8.63 -14.14 12.74
N ILE A 40 9.04 -13.29 11.82
CA ILE A 40 9.56 -11.95 12.12
C ILE A 40 8.51 -10.91 11.77
N SER A 41 8.26 -10.01 12.72
CA SER A 41 7.28 -8.92 12.56
C SER A 41 7.63 -8.03 11.35
N PRO A 42 6.66 -7.71 10.47
CA PRO A 42 6.80 -6.74 9.39
C PRO A 42 7.39 -5.42 9.84
N LEU A 43 6.83 -4.83 10.90
CA LEU A 43 7.32 -3.58 11.47
C LEU A 43 8.82 -3.66 11.77
N LYS A 44 9.26 -4.75 12.42
CA LYS A 44 10.66 -4.91 12.82
C LYS A 44 11.60 -4.97 11.62
N PHE A 45 11.31 -5.78 10.61
CA PHE A 45 12.25 -5.94 9.50
C PHE A 45 12.17 -4.80 8.48
N ILE A 46 11.02 -4.15 8.33
CA ILE A 46 10.87 -2.97 7.48
C ILE A 46 11.67 -1.82 8.07
N THR A 47 11.55 -1.53 9.37
CA THR A 47 12.36 -0.49 10.03
C THR A 47 13.86 -0.75 9.87
N ILE A 48 14.30 -1.99 10.06
CA ILE A 48 15.72 -2.35 9.85
C ILE A 48 16.12 -2.13 8.39
N ALA A 49 15.28 -2.51 7.43
CA ALA A 49 15.57 -2.31 6.01
C ALA A 49 15.66 -0.81 5.65
N GLU A 50 14.84 0.03 6.27
CA GLU A 50 14.89 1.49 6.12
C GLU A 50 16.17 2.06 6.71
N ASP A 51 16.52 1.69 7.95
CA ASP A 51 17.70 2.20 8.66
C ASP A 51 19.01 1.90 7.93
N ILE A 52 19.10 0.76 7.23
CA ILE A 52 20.29 0.36 6.47
C ILE A 52 20.20 0.69 4.97
N GLY A 53 19.13 1.34 4.51
CA GLY A 53 18.92 1.69 3.09
C GLY A 53 18.57 0.52 2.17
N PHE A 54 18.29 -0.66 2.72
CA PHE A 54 17.90 -1.86 1.96
C PHE A 54 16.41 -1.86 1.55
N ILE A 55 15.61 -0.95 2.09
CA ILE A 55 14.17 -0.85 1.82
C ILE A 55 13.86 -0.69 0.33
N ASN A 56 14.73 -0.05 -0.46
CA ASN A 56 14.49 0.13 -1.89
C ASN A 56 14.55 -1.20 -2.64
N GLU A 57 15.61 -1.98 -2.42
CA GLU A 57 15.74 -3.30 -3.04
C GLU A 57 14.62 -4.26 -2.58
N LEU A 58 14.36 -4.30 -1.27
CA LEU A 58 13.28 -5.09 -0.69
C LEU A 58 11.92 -4.72 -1.28
N GLY A 59 11.63 -3.41 -1.35
CA GLY A 59 10.37 -2.90 -1.84
C GLY A 59 10.13 -3.22 -3.31
N TYR A 60 11.15 -3.14 -4.18
CA TYR A 60 10.99 -3.58 -5.57
C TYR A 60 10.74 -5.09 -5.69
N GLN A 61 11.36 -5.91 -4.83
CA GLN A 61 11.06 -7.35 -4.80
C GLN A 61 9.60 -7.59 -4.37
N ILE A 62 9.12 -6.87 -3.36
CA ILE A 62 7.71 -6.94 -2.92
C ILE A 62 6.77 -6.52 -4.06
N ILE A 63 7.03 -5.38 -4.72
CA ILE A 63 6.21 -4.88 -5.83
C ILE A 63 6.14 -5.90 -6.97
N LYS A 64 7.30 -6.45 -7.38
CA LYS A 64 7.39 -7.43 -8.46
C LYS A 64 6.62 -8.71 -8.13
N THR A 65 6.78 -9.23 -6.92
CA THR A 65 6.05 -10.41 -6.46
C THR A 65 4.55 -10.14 -6.39
N ALA A 66 4.13 -9.01 -5.81
CA ALA A 66 2.72 -8.64 -5.67
C ALA A 66 2.02 -8.55 -7.03
N MET A 67 2.63 -7.84 -7.99
CA MET A 67 2.09 -7.69 -9.34
C MET A 67 2.07 -9.01 -10.13
N GLY A 68 3.11 -9.83 -9.99
CA GLY A 68 3.16 -11.15 -10.62
C GLY A 68 2.08 -12.09 -10.11
N GLU A 69 1.91 -12.19 -8.80
CA GLU A 69 0.86 -13.00 -8.18
C GLU A 69 -0.54 -12.48 -8.51
N PHE A 70 -0.73 -11.16 -8.51
CA PHE A 70 -2.01 -10.56 -8.88
C PHE A 70 -2.40 -10.82 -10.33
N ARG A 71 -1.44 -10.78 -11.27
CA ARG A 71 -1.68 -11.21 -12.65
C ARG A 71 -2.21 -12.65 -12.70
N HIS A 72 -1.60 -13.56 -11.93
CA HIS A 72 -2.04 -14.95 -11.87
C HIS A 72 -3.43 -15.09 -11.26
N PHE A 73 -3.76 -14.33 -10.21
CA PHE A 73 -5.09 -14.32 -9.62
C PHE A 73 -6.15 -13.80 -10.59
N SER A 74 -5.88 -12.67 -11.27
CA SER A 74 -6.78 -12.08 -12.27
C SER A 74 -7.03 -12.96 -13.49
N GLN A 75 -6.11 -13.87 -13.82
CA GLN A 75 -6.28 -14.84 -14.91
C GLN A 75 -7.08 -16.08 -14.49
N ARG A 76 -6.97 -16.50 -13.23
CA ARG A 76 -7.60 -17.73 -12.72
C ARG A 76 -8.98 -17.48 -12.12
N ALA A 77 -9.12 -16.37 -11.41
CA ALA A 77 -10.38 -15.90 -10.88
C ALA A 77 -10.92 -14.82 -11.82
N SER A 78 -12.21 -14.87 -12.16
CA SER A 78 -12.89 -13.77 -12.85
C SER A 78 -13.07 -12.60 -11.88
N LEU A 79 -11.96 -11.96 -11.51
CA LEU A 79 -11.97 -10.74 -10.70
C LEU A 79 -12.70 -9.65 -11.46
N LYS A 80 -13.41 -8.79 -10.73
CA LYS A 80 -14.07 -7.64 -11.31
C LYS A 80 -13.04 -6.66 -11.87
N ASP A 81 -13.41 -5.92 -12.91
CA ASP A 81 -12.55 -4.90 -13.51
C ASP A 81 -12.13 -3.79 -12.54
N ASP A 82 -12.89 -3.57 -11.46
CA ASP A 82 -12.63 -2.58 -10.41
C ASP A 82 -11.89 -3.15 -9.19
N PHE A 83 -11.45 -4.42 -9.23
CA PHE A 83 -10.68 -5.02 -8.15
C PHE A 83 -9.32 -4.33 -8.02
N LEU A 84 -9.00 -3.87 -6.80
CA LEU A 84 -7.73 -3.19 -6.52
C LEU A 84 -6.74 -4.07 -5.78
N LEU A 85 -5.52 -4.14 -6.30
CA LEU A 85 -4.36 -4.60 -5.55
C LEU A 85 -3.71 -3.41 -4.85
N HIS A 86 -3.69 -3.46 -3.52
CA HIS A 86 -3.03 -2.48 -2.67
C HIS A 86 -1.62 -2.96 -2.33
N ILE A 87 -0.60 -2.12 -2.54
CA ILE A 87 0.81 -2.41 -2.27
C ILE A 87 1.38 -1.30 -1.39
N ASN A 88 1.88 -1.69 -0.23
CA ASN A 88 2.63 -0.80 0.66
C ASN A 88 3.96 -0.37 0.02
N VAL A 89 4.20 0.94 -0.03
CA VAL A 89 5.44 1.52 -0.56
C VAL A 89 6.04 2.45 0.48
N SER A 90 7.30 2.18 0.85
CA SER A 90 8.03 3.06 1.75
C SER A 90 8.32 4.39 1.05
N PRO A 91 8.16 5.54 1.72
CA PRO A 91 8.52 6.82 1.12
C PRO A 91 9.99 7.00 0.79
N TRP A 92 10.88 6.21 1.38
CA TRP A 92 12.27 6.16 0.91
C TRP A 92 12.36 5.73 -0.55
N GLN A 93 11.48 4.82 -0.98
CA GLN A 93 11.35 4.41 -2.38
C GLN A 93 10.75 5.54 -3.22
N LEU A 94 9.70 6.20 -2.72
CA LEU A 94 9.07 7.32 -3.44
C LEU A 94 9.99 8.55 -3.55
N ASN A 95 10.95 8.69 -2.64
CA ASN A 95 12.01 9.70 -2.71
C ASN A 95 13.09 9.36 -3.74
N GLU A 96 13.16 8.12 -4.25
CA GLU A 96 14.11 7.76 -5.30
C GLU A 96 13.75 8.44 -6.63
N PRO A 97 14.73 9.03 -7.33
CA PRO A 97 14.52 9.43 -8.72
C PRO A 97 14.01 8.24 -9.54
N HIS A 98 13.04 8.51 -10.42
CA HIS A 98 12.50 7.53 -11.37
C HIS A 98 11.80 6.30 -10.76
N PHE A 99 11.38 6.35 -9.48
CA PHE A 99 10.57 5.27 -8.88
C PHE A 99 9.34 4.94 -9.74
N HIS A 100 8.61 5.96 -10.20
CA HIS A 100 7.42 5.76 -11.02
C HIS A 100 7.73 5.02 -12.33
N GLU A 101 8.89 5.24 -12.95
CA GLU A 101 9.30 4.55 -14.18
C GLU A 101 9.54 3.06 -13.94
N ARG A 102 10.22 2.73 -12.84
CA ARG A 102 10.46 1.34 -12.43
C ARG A 102 9.14 0.63 -12.09
N PHE A 103 8.29 1.27 -11.29
CA PHE A 103 6.97 0.75 -10.96
C PHE A 103 6.13 0.48 -12.22
N THR A 104 6.13 1.43 -13.15
CA THR A 104 5.44 1.34 -14.45
C THR A 104 5.98 0.22 -15.31
N THR A 105 7.30 0.02 -15.30
CA THR A 105 7.96 -1.06 -16.04
C THR A 105 7.49 -2.41 -15.51
N ILE A 106 7.54 -2.64 -14.20
CA ILE A 106 7.08 -3.88 -13.56
C ILE A 106 5.59 -4.12 -13.84
N MET A 107 4.77 -3.07 -13.75
CA MET A 107 3.33 -3.13 -14.07
C MET A 107 3.09 -3.60 -15.51
N LYS A 108 3.80 -3.01 -16.49
CA LYS A 108 3.68 -3.35 -17.91
C LYS A 108 4.19 -4.75 -18.22
N GLU A 109 5.31 -5.16 -17.62
CA GLU A 109 5.85 -6.53 -17.74
C GLU A 109 4.84 -7.59 -17.27
N ASN A 110 4.02 -7.26 -16.27
CA ASN A 110 2.95 -8.12 -15.78
C ASN A 110 1.61 -7.92 -16.52
N GLY A 111 1.54 -7.02 -17.51
CA GLY A 111 0.32 -6.77 -18.29
C GLY A 111 -0.85 -6.24 -17.46
N LEU A 112 -0.56 -5.53 -16.36
CA LEU A 112 -1.58 -5.01 -15.46
C LEU A 112 -2.09 -3.64 -15.92
N LYS A 113 -3.38 -3.38 -15.72
CA LYS A 113 -3.95 -2.04 -15.92
C LYS A 113 -3.59 -1.17 -14.72
N ALA A 114 -3.12 0.06 -14.95
CA ALA A 114 -2.74 0.97 -13.86
C ALA A 114 -3.87 1.21 -12.85
N ASN A 115 -5.11 1.30 -13.33
CA ASN A 115 -6.30 1.51 -12.48
C ASN A 115 -6.72 0.29 -11.63
N SER A 116 -6.00 -0.83 -11.74
CA SER A 116 -6.13 -2.00 -10.87
C SER A 116 -5.12 -2.01 -9.71
N LEU A 117 -4.27 -0.98 -9.60
CA LEU A 117 -3.23 -0.86 -8.60
C LEU A 117 -3.48 0.34 -7.70
N CYS A 118 -3.20 0.15 -6.41
CA CYS A 118 -3.16 1.20 -5.41
C CYS A 118 -1.81 1.17 -4.68
N VAL A 119 -1.11 2.29 -4.66
CA VAL A 119 0.07 2.49 -3.80
C VAL A 119 -0.40 3.00 -2.44
N GLU A 120 0.05 2.35 -1.39
CA GLU A 120 -0.28 2.71 -0.01
C GLU A 120 0.93 3.28 0.70
N ILE A 121 0.70 4.37 1.43
CA ILE A 121 1.75 5.15 2.09
C ILE A 121 1.30 5.43 3.51
N THR A 122 2.13 5.08 4.49
CA THR A 122 1.85 5.36 5.91
C THR A 122 1.93 6.84 6.23
N GLU A 123 1.02 7.34 7.08
CA GLU A 123 0.92 8.75 7.47
C GLU A 123 2.22 9.32 8.07
N THR A 124 2.85 8.59 8.99
CA THR A 124 4.02 9.03 9.77
C THR A 124 5.22 9.43 8.91
N VAL A 125 5.24 9.00 7.66
CA VAL A 125 6.38 9.20 6.77
C VAL A 125 6.23 10.46 5.90
N ILE A 126 5.09 11.14 5.99
CA ILE A 126 4.88 12.47 5.40
C ILE A 126 5.96 13.46 5.87
N GLU A 127 6.64 13.22 6.99
CA GLU A 127 7.70 14.08 7.53
C GLU A 127 8.98 14.13 6.67
N ARG A 128 9.32 13.07 5.91
CA ARG A 128 10.61 12.87 5.23
C ARG A 128 10.50 12.82 3.70
N ILE A 129 9.79 13.78 3.11
CA ILE A 129 9.53 13.83 1.66
C ILE A 129 10.41 14.86 0.94
N ASN A 130 10.85 14.53 -0.29
CA ASN A 130 11.56 15.42 -1.19
C ASN A 130 10.72 15.74 -2.45
N GLU A 131 11.28 16.50 -3.40
CA GLU A 131 10.63 16.83 -4.66
C GLU A 131 10.34 15.59 -5.54
N HIS A 132 11.17 14.55 -5.46
CA HIS A 132 10.97 13.31 -6.20
C HIS A 132 9.75 12.54 -5.69
N PHE A 133 9.45 12.59 -4.39
CA PHE A 133 8.24 12.01 -3.83
C PHE A 133 6.98 12.51 -4.55
N TYR A 134 6.81 13.82 -4.61
CA TYR A 134 5.64 14.43 -5.26
C TYR A 134 5.60 14.14 -6.75
N LEU A 135 6.75 14.23 -7.43
CA LEU A 135 6.85 13.89 -8.84
C LEU A 135 6.43 12.44 -9.10
N ASN A 136 6.96 11.50 -8.33
CA ASN A 136 6.65 10.07 -8.50
C ASN A 136 5.17 9.79 -8.26
N ILE A 137 4.58 10.38 -7.22
CA ILE A 137 3.13 10.26 -6.95
C ILE A 137 2.32 10.85 -8.11
N GLU A 138 2.64 12.05 -8.56
CA GLU A 138 1.95 12.70 -9.67
C GLU A 138 2.00 11.85 -10.95
N GLN A 139 3.17 11.30 -11.28
CA GLN A 139 3.34 10.47 -12.48
C GLN A 139 2.63 9.12 -12.38
N LEU A 140 2.56 8.50 -11.20
CA LEU A 140 1.76 7.29 -10.98
C LEU A 140 0.26 7.60 -11.15
N ARG A 141 -0.22 8.70 -10.57
CA ARG A 141 -1.61 9.15 -10.71
C ARG A 141 -1.98 9.44 -12.16
N LYS A 142 -1.11 10.12 -12.92
CA LYS A 142 -1.32 10.39 -14.36
C LYS A 142 -1.53 9.13 -15.19
N GLN A 143 -0.99 7.99 -14.75
CA GLN A 143 -1.19 6.70 -15.39
C GLN A 143 -2.48 6.00 -14.96
N GLY A 144 -3.11 6.45 -13.87
CA GLY A 144 -4.31 5.86 -13.29
C GLY A 144 -4.06 4.99 -12.06
N VAL A 145 -2.82 4.93 -11.55
CA VAL A 145 -2.54 4.26 -10.27
C VAL A 145 -3.16 5.06 -9.14
N ARG A 146 -3.89 4.39 -8.24
CA ARG A 146 -4.51 5.03 -7.08
C ARG A 146 -3.51 5.19 -5.95
N ILE A 147 -3.72 6.19 -5.11
CA ILE A 147 -2.91 6.48 -3.93
C ILE A 147 -3.80 6.37 -2.68
N SER A 148 -3.36 5.61 -1.70
CA SER A 148 -3.99 5.50 -0.38
C SER A 148 -3.04 5.98 0.71
N ILE A 149 -3.59 6.65 1.72
CA ILE A 149 -2.88 6.93 2.96
C ILE A 149 -3.31 5.92 4.01
N ASP A 150 -2.34 5.23 4.61
CA ASP A 150 -2.53 4.25 5.67
C ASP A 150 -2.21 4.84 7.05
N ASP A 151 -2.76 4.20 8.09
CA ASP A 151 -2.63 4.60 9.50
C ASP A 151 -3.00 6.06 9.80
N PHE A 152 -3.98 6.61 9.07
CA PHE A 152 -4.38 8.00 9.25
C PHE A 152 -4.99 8.25 10.64
N GLY A 153 -4.54 9.31 11.29
CA GLY A 153 -4.89 9.71 12.66
C GLY A 153 -3.85 9.33 13.71
N THR A 154 -2.77 8.64 13.33
CA THR A 154 -1.71 8.20 14.25
C THR A 154 -0.52 9.17 14.29
N GLY A 155 -0.42 10.08 13.32
CA GLY A 155 0.63 11.08 13.21
C GLY A 155 0.15 12.54 13.37
N LEU A 156 1.12 13.45 13.43
CA LEU A 156 0.90 14.90 13.31
C LEU A 156 0.90 15.31 11.84
N SER A 157 0.06 14.68 11.00
CA SER A 157 -0.05 15.07 9.59
C SER A 157 -0.18 16.57 9.44
N ASN A 158 0.77 17.16 8.71
CA ASN A 158 0.55 18.49 8.17
C ASN A 158 -0.56 18.35 7.12
N LEU A 159 -1.79 18.77 7.45
CA LEU A 159 -2.95 18.76 6.54
C LEU A 159 -2.59 19.30 5.15
N LYS A 160 -1.68 20.27 5.07
CA LYS A 160 -1.15 20.78 3.80
C LYS A 160 -0.52 19.68 2.93
N ARG A 161 0.33 18.81 3.50
CA ARG A 161 0.98 17.72 2.77
C ARG A 161 -0.03 16.66 2.33
N PHE A 162 -1.03 16.37 3.18
CA PHE A 162 -2.15 15.53 2.78
C PHE A 162 -2.88 16.10 1.54
N TYR A 163 -3.18 17.40 1.54
CA TYR A 163 -3.78 18.07 0.39
C TYR A 163 -2.90 18.02 -0.86
N GLU A 164 -1.58 18.15 -0.72
CA GLU A 164 -0.63 18.06 -1.84
C GLU A 164 -0.51 16.65 -2.41
N ILE A 165 -0.60 15.60 -1.58
CA ILE A 165 -0.63 14.21 -2.02
C ILE A 165 -1.93 13.89 -2.77
N ASN A 166 -3.03 14.53 -2.35
CA ASN A 166 -4.37 14.36 -2.94
C ASN A 166 -4.76 12.86 -3.11
N PRO A 167 -4.79 12.08 -2.02
CA PRO A 167 -5.01 10.63 -2.10
C PRO A 167 -6.45 10.29 -2.51
N ASP A 168 -6.61 9.15 -3.17
CA ASP A 168 -7.92 8.62 -3.59
C ASP A 168 -8.66 7.93 -2.44
N SER A 169 -7.93 7.50 -1.42
CA SER A 169 -8.50 6.85 -0.24
C SER A 169 -7.65 7.08 1.00
N ILE A 170 -8.30 6.90 2.16
CA ILE A 170 -7.66 6.90 3.47
C ILE A 170 -8.09 5.63 4.18
N LYS A 171 -7.14 4.94 4.77
CA LYS A 171 -7.38 3.87 5.74
C LYS A 171 -7.20 4.43 7.15
N VAL A 172 -8.18 4.14 7.99
CA VAL A 172 -8.18 4.56 9.40
C VAL A 172 -7.57 3.43 10.21
N ASP A 173 -6.63 3.77 11.08
CA ASP A 173 -5.96 2.76 11.92
C ASP A 173 -6.97 2.01 12.80
N SER A 174 -6.67 0.74 13.01
CA SER A 174 -7.49 -0.19 13.78
C SER A 174 -7.72 0.25 15.23
N GLN A 175 -6.82 1.02 15.85
CA GLN A 175 -7.00 1.55 17.20
C GLN A 175 -8.20 2.50 17.28
N PHE A 176 -8.42 3.33 16.26
CA PHE A 176 -9.63 4.18 16.19
C PHE A 176 -10.89 3.36 15.92
N THR A 177 -10.80 2.25 15.19
CA THR A 177 -11.97 1.41 14.90
C THR A 177 -12.41 0.54 16.08
N GLY A 178 -11.47 0.11 16.93
CA GLY A 178 -11.75 -0.72 18.12
C GLY A 178 -12.61 0.02 19.15
N ASP A 179 -12.38 1.31 19.32
CA ASP A 179 -13.10 2.16 20.27
C ASP A 179 -14.48 2.61 19.74
N ILE A 180 -14.64 2.72 18.41
CA ILE A 180 -15.87 3.22 17.78
C ILE A 180 -16.84 2.09 17.40
N PHE A 181 -16.35 0.92 16.99
CA PHE A 181 -17.18 -0.14 16.39
C PHE A 181 -17.20 -1.46 17.17
N GLY A 182 -16.53 -1.54 18.33
CA GLY A 182 -16.46 -2.76 19.15
C GLY A 182 -15.76 -3.93 18.44
N THR A 183 -15.77 -5.13 19.04
CA THR A 183 -14.99 -6.31 18.62
C THR A 183 -15.21 -6.77 17.16
N ALA A 184 -16.27 -6.30 16.50
CA ALA A 184 -16.55 -6.53 15.08
C ALA A 184 -15.75 -5.63 14.11
N GLY A 185 -15.03 -4.62 14.63
CA GLY A 185 -14.23 -3.64 13.87
C GLY A 185 -12.86 -4.13 13.39
N LYS A 186 -12.44 -5.36 13.72
CA LYS A 186 -11.16 -5.94 13.25
C LYS A 186 -11.13 -6.25 11.74
N MET A 187 -12.23 -6.04 11.03
CA MET A 187 -12.34 -6.16 9.58
C MET A 187 -12.34 -4.75 8.99
N CYS A 188 -11.14 -4.27 8.63
CA CYS A 188 -10.80 -2.96 8.06
C CYS A 188 -12.01 -2.17 7.52
N ALA A 189 -12.36 -1.10 8.25
CA ALA A 189 -13.30 -0.10 7.79
C ALA A 189 -12.63 0.77 6.72
N LEU A 190 -12.87 0.44 5.45
CA LEU A 190 -12.71 1.40 4.36
C LEU A 190 -13.99 2.22 4.26
N PHE A 191 -13.80 3.54 4.29
CA PHE A 191 -14.76 4.65 4.16
C PHE A 191 -15.48 5.15 5.42
N SER A 192 -15.06 6.36 5.86
CA SER A 192 -16.01 7.46 6.14
C SER A 192 -15.40 8.87 6.36
N ILE A 193 -14.16 9.18 5.96
CA ILE A 193 -13.64 10.57 6.12
C ILE A 193 -13.80 11.43 4.84
N TRP A 194 -13.93 10.84 3.65
CA TRP A 194 -13.94 11.63 2.42
C TRP A 194 -15.17 12.54 2.24
N ARG A 195 -16.36 12.14 2.75
CA ARG A 195 -17.58 12.98 2.65
C ARG A 195 -17.58 14.22 3.56
N ALA A 196 -16.67 14.32 4.53
CA ALA A 196 -16.59 15.49 5.42
C ALA A 196 -15.73 16.63 4.84
N ILE A 197 -14.82 16.33 3.90
CA ILE A 197 -13.79 17.29 3.44
C ILE A 197 -14.16 17.94 2.10
N THR A 198 -14.93 17.30 1.21
CA THR A 198 -15.17 17.81 -0.15
C THR A 198 -16.50 18.52 -0.39
N GLY A 199 -17.39 18.63 0.61
CA GLY A 199 -18.55 19.53 0.56
C GLY A 199 -19.40 19.44 -0.72
N SER A 200 -19.52 18.27 -1.36
CA SER A 200 -20.27 18.10 -2.60
C SER A 200 -21.61 17.42 -2.32
N ARG A 201 -22.71 18.12 -2.64
CA ARG A 201 -24.07 17.57 -2.67
C ARG A 201 -24.26 16.64 -3.86
#